data_AF-A0A529NXI3-F1
#
_entry.id   AF-A0A529NXI3-F1
#
_cell.length_a   1.000
_cell.length_b   1.000
_cell.length_c   1.000
_cell.angle_alpha   90.00
_cell.angle_beta   90.00
_cell.angle_gamma   90.00
#
_symmetry.space_group_name_H-M   'P 1'
#
loop_
_entity.id
_entity.type
_entity.pdbx_description
1 polymer ?
#
loop_
_entity_poly.entity_id
_entity_poly.type
_entity_poly.pdbx_seq_one_letter_code
_entity_poly.pdbx_strand_id
1 'polypeptide(L)'
;AEAIAAKPLPDALKAIGTKLVMTVGGASGPLFGTLFMALGKELPGTPDRAALTAALGRAIEAVAARGKSQPGQKTMLDVLQPVYEALAQGKTGTEIADAADHAADATVPMKALRGRASFLGDRSIGHMDAGARSTALLVRAVAETVEDR
;
A
#
# COMPACT_ATOMS: atom_id res chain seq x y z
N ALA A 1 -6.39 19.21 -3.20
CA ALA A 1 -5.18 18.54 -3.69
C ALA A 1 -3.99 19.51 -3.69
N GLU A 2 -4.15 20.71 -4.25
CA GLU A 2 -3.10 21.75 -4.35
C GLU A 2 -2.40 22.06 -3.02
N ALA A 3 -3.16 22.24 -1.93
CA ALA A 3 -2.58 22.52 -0.60
C ALA A 3 -1.74 21.37 -0.01
N ILE A 4 -1.94 20.12 -0.46
CA ILE A 4 -1.11 18.97 -0.08
C ILE A 4 0.13 18.93 -0.97
N ALA A 5 -0.04 19.13 -2.28
CA ALA A 5 1.05 19.07 -3.25
C ALA A 5 2.12 20.15 -3.02
N ALA A 6 1.77 21.30 -2.43
CA ALA A 6 2.71 22.37 -2.10
C ALA A 6 3.59 22.08 -0.87
N LYS A 7 3.33 21.00 -0.11
CA LYS A 7 4.10 20.65 1.10
C LYS A 7 5.36 19.85 0.73
N PRO A 8 6.41 19.91 1.56
CA PRO A 8 7.48 18.92 1.50
C PRO A 8 6.91 17.50 1.57
N LEU A 9 7.51 16.56 0.84
CA LEU A 9 7.02 15.18 0.70
C LEU A 9 6.62 14.53 2.05
N PRO A 10 7.44 14.60 3.13
CA PRO A 10 7.09 13.99 4.41
C PRO A 10 5.78 14.53 5.00
N ASP A 11 5.56 15.85 4.87
CA ASP A 11 4.39 16.53 5.40
C ASP A 11 3.17 16.36 4.50
N ALA A 12 3.37 16.26 3.19
CA ALA A 12 2.33 15.91 2.24
C ALA A 12 1.77 14.51 2.54
N LEU A 13 2.65 13.52 2.75
CA LEU A 13 2.28 12.14 3.09
C LEU A 13 1.54 12.07 4.43
N LYS A 14 2.01 12.76 5.47
CA LYS A 14 1.28 12.86 6.75
C LYS A 14 -0.11 13.47 6.56
N ALA A 15 -0.22 14.54 5.79
CA ALA A 15 -1.49 15.20 5.51
C ALA A 15 -2.47 14.29 4.75
N ILE A 16 -1.98 13.53 3.76
CA ILE A 16 -2.76 12.48 3.06
C ILE A 16 -3.25 11.44 4.08
N GLY A 17 -2.34 10.92 4.90
CA GLY A 17 -2.67 9.92 5.91
C GLY A 17 -3.75 10.41 6.88
N THR A 18 -3.60 11.61 7.45
CA THR A 18 -4.62 12.22 8.31
C THR A 18 -5.96 12.38 7.58
N LYS A 19 -5.96 12.87 6.33
CA LYS A 19 -7.19 13.04 5.56
C LYS A 19 -7.91 11.71 5.34
N LEU A 20 -7.18 10.65 5.00
CA LEU A 20 -7.74 9.31 4.80
C LEU A 20 -8.37 8.74 6.08
N VAL A 21 -7.69 8.87 7.23
CA VAL A 21 -8.26 8.45 8.53
C VAL A 21 -9.56 9.20 8.83
N MET A 22 -9.64 10.49 8.51
CA MET A 22 -10.80 11.32 8.84
C MET A 22 -11.98 11.16 7.87
N THR A 23 -11.76 10.69 6.65
CA THR A 23 -12.79 10.75 5.60
C THR A 23 -13.13 9.41 4.95
N VAL A 24 -12.27 8.40 5.05
CA VAL A 24 -12.55 7.06 4.52
C VAL A 24 -13.04 6.17 5.65
N GLY A 25 -14.30 5.71 5.54
CA GLY A 25 -14.90 4.78 6.50
C GLY A 25 -14.41 3.34 6.33
N GLY A 26 -14.74 2.49 7.31
CA GLY A 26 -14.40 1.07 7.29
C GLY A 26 -12.93 0.79 7.64
N ALA A 27 -12.45 -0.40 7.29
CA ALA A 27 -11.08 -0.82 7.64
C ALA A 27 -10.01 -0.12 6.79
N SER A 28 -10.32 0.27 5.55
CA SER A 28 -9.36 0.84 4.60
C SER A 28 -8.84 2.21 5.04
N GLY A 29 -9.68 3.10 5.58
CA GLY A 29 -9.28 4.44 5.99
C GLY A 29 -8.15 4.45 7.02
N PRO A 30 -8.30 3.76 8.17
CA PRO A 30 -7.23 3.62 9.14
C PRO A 30 -5.97 2.92 8.60
N LEU A 31 -6.09 1.95 7.68
CA LEU A 31 -4.95 1.21 7.14
C LEU A 31 -4.13 2.05 6.15
N PHE A 32 -4.76 2.64 5.13
CA PHE A 32 -4.07 3.57 4.23
C PHE A 32 -3.59 4.81 4.98
N GLY A 33 -4.38 5.30 5.94
CA GLY A 33 -3.96 6.37 6.84
C GLY A 33 -2.65 6.05 7.55
N THR A 34 -2.56 4.86 8.17
CA THR A 34 -1.33 4.37 8.81
C THR A 34 -0.18 4.23 7.83
N LEU A 35 -0.41 3.68 6.63
CA LEU A 35 0.61 3.58 5.58
C LEU A 35 1.23 4.94 5.27
N PHE A 36 0.41 5.94 4.95
CA PHE A 36 0.87 7.27 4.55
C PHE A 36 1.51 8.05 5.71
N MET A 37 0.95 7.96 6.93
CA MET A 37 1.57 8.59 8.10
C MET A 37 2.93 7.98 8.43
N ALA A 38 3.08 6.65 8.30
CA ALA A 38 4.36 5.98 8.51
C ALA A 38 5.37 6.39 7.42
N LEU A 39 5.00 6.35 6.14
CA LEU A 39 5.86 6.83 5.05
C LEU A 39 6.31 8.27 5.27
N GLY A 40 5.40 9.18 5.65
CA GLY A 40 5.74 10.58 5.92
C GLY A 40 6.61 10.78 7.15
N LYS A 41 6.60 9.85 8.12
CA LYS A 41 7.51 9.90 9.27
C LYS A 41 8.94 9.49 8.88
N GLU A 42 9.06 8.51 8.00
CA GLU A 42 10.33 7.84 7.71
C GLU A 42 11.07 8.39 6.49
N LEU A 43 10.35 8.95 5.51
CA LEU A 43 10.97 9.50 4.29
C LEU A 43 11.59 10.89 4.53
N PRO A 44 12.76 11.17 3.94
CA PRO A 44 13.27 12.54 3.80
C PRO A 44 12.52 13.31 2.71
N GLY A 45 12.83 14.61 2.57
CA GLY A 45 12.26 15.48 1.53
C GLY A 45 12.53 14.99 0.10
N THR A 46 13.71 14.42 -0.13
CA THR A 46 14.17 13.89 -1.43
C THR A 46 14.74 12.48 -1.21
N PRO A 47 13.87 11.46 -1.19
CA PRO A 47 14.31 10.09 -0.93
C PRO A 47 15.03 9.49 -2.14
N ASP A 48 16.11 8.77 -1.89
CA ASP A 48 16.63 7.80 -2.83
C ASP A 48 15.89 6.45 -2.70
N ARG A 49 16.26 5.48 -3.54
CA ARG A 49 15.67 4.14 -3.50
C ARG A 49 15.86 3.46 -2.14
N ALA A 50 17.03 3.61 -1.52
CA ALA A 50 17.32 2.96 -0.25
C ALA A 50 16.44 3.50 0.88
N ALA A 51 16.27 4.82 0.94
CA ALA A 51 15.35 5.49 1.86
C ALA A 51 13.90 5.07 1.62
N LEU A 52 13.48 4.95 0.35
CA LEU A 52 12.13 4.49 -0.01
C LEU A 52 11.88 3.05 0.43
N THR A 53 12.83 2.13 0.19
CA THR A 53 12.73 0.73 0.61
C THR A 53 12.63 0.62 2.13
N ALA A 54 13.51 1.31 2.86
CA ALA A 54 13.49 1.29 4.32
C ALA A 54 12.19 1.85 4.91
N ALA A 55 11.70 2.97 4.36
CA ALA A 55 10.45 3.59 4.79
C ALA A 55 9.24 2.71 4.48
N LEU A 56 9.18 2.10 3.30
CA LEU A 56 8.11 1.20 2.92
C LEU A 56 8.06 -0.04 3.82
N GLY A 57 9.21 -0.64 4.14
CA GLY A 57 9.29 -1.75 5.10
C GLY A 57 8.69 -1.39 6.47
N ARG A 58 9.09 -0.25 7.05
CA ARG A 58 8.51 0.24 8.32
C ARG A 58 7.02 0.57 8.22
N ALA A 59 6.58 1.08 7.08
CA ALA A 59 5.16 1.38 6.85
C ALA A 59 4.32 0.09 6.75
N ILE A 60 4.84 -0.96 6.12
CA ILE A 60 4.21 -2.28 6.05
C ILE A 60 4.03 -2.87 7.45
N GLU A 61 5.08 -2.82 8.29
CA GLU A 61 5.00 -3.26 9.69
C GLU A 61 3.91 -2.50 10.47
N ALA A 62 3.83 -1.19 10.28
CA ALA A 62 2.80 -0.36 10.93
C ALA A 62 1.38 -0.74 10.48
N VAL A 63 1.18 -0.99 9.18
CA VAL A 63 -0.11 -1.45 8.63
C VAL A 63 -0.47 -2.84 9.15
N ALA A 64 0.50 -3.77 9.17
CA ALA A 64 0.33 -5.11 9.70
C ALA A 64 -0.07 -5.09 11.17
N ALA A 65 0.59 -4.27 11.99
CA ALA A 65 0.27 -4.08 13.40
C ALA A 65 -1.13 -3.47 13.59
N ARG A 66 -1.48 -2.45 12.80
CA ARG A 66 -2.80 -1.80 12.84
C ARG A 66 -3.93 -2.77 12.47
N GLY A 67 -3.74 -3.54 11.41
CA GLY A 67 -4.71 -4.49 10.88
C GLY A 67 -4.73 -5.84 11.60
N LYS A 68 -3.74 -6.11 12.46
CA LYS A 68 -3.46 -7.44 13.02
C LYS A 68 -3.43 -8.51 11.92
N SER A 69 -2.83 -8.16 10.80
CA SER A 69 -2.82 -8.92 9.55
C SER A 69 -1.40 -9.20 9.10
N GLN A 70 -1.22 -10.24 8.31
CA GLN A 70 0.06 -10.65 7.71
C GLN A 70 -0.14 -10.97 6.22
N PRO A 71 0.93 -11.01 5.41
CA PRO A 71 0.86 -11.58 4.06
C PRO A 71 0.28 -13.00 4.08
N GLY A 72 -0.42 -13.38 3.00
CA GLY A 72 -1.18 -14.62 2.86
C GLY A 72 -2.59 -14.57 3.45
N GLN A 73 -3.04 -13.42 3.98
CA GLN A 73 -4.35 -13.29 4.63
C GLN A 73 -5.42 -12.62 3.76
N LYS A 74 -5.10 -12.40 2.46
CA LYS A 74 -5.96 -11.81 1.43
C LYS A 74 -6.35 -10.36 1.78
N THR A 75 -5.34 -9.49 1.83
CA THR A 75 -5.43 -8.07 2.18
C THR A 75 -4.48 -7.22 1.34
N MET A 76 -4.45 -5.91 1.57
CA MET A 76 -3.45 -5.03 0.95
C MET A 76 -1.98 -5.41 1.21
N LEU A 77 -1.70 -6.14 2.29
CA LEU A 77 -0.33 -6.60 2.59
C LEU A 77 0.18 -7.60 1.56
N ASP A 78 -0.72 -8.34 0.91
CA ASP A 78 -0.39 -9.27 -0.17
C ASP A 78 0.12 -8.54 -1.42
N VAL A 79 -0.07 -7.22 -1.52
CA VAL A 79 0.48 -6.37 -2.60
C VAL A 79 1.66 -5.54 -2.10
N LEU A 80 1.56 -4.94 -0.91
CA LEU A 80 2.66 -4.12 -0.38
C LEU A 80 3.95 -4.93 -0.21
N GLN A 81 3.86 -6.19 0.19
CA GLN A 81 5.04 -7.04 0.40
C GLN A 81 5.79 -7.34 -0.92
N PRO A 82 5.15 -7.83 -2.00
CA PRO A 82 5.80 -7.95 -3.31
C PRO A 82 6.36 -6.63 -3.87
N VAL A 83 5.68 -5.51 -3.63
CA VAL A 83 6.17 -4.17 -4.05
C VAL A 83 7.46 -3.81 -3.31
N TYR A 84 7.51 -4.05 -2.01
CA TYR A 84 8.73 -3.86 -1.22
C TYR A 84 9.88 -4.73 -1.72
N GLU A 85 9.62 -5.99 -2.03
CA GLU A 85 10.63 -6.91 -2.56
C GLU A 85 11.15 -6.47 -3.93
N ALA A 86 10.27 -6.08 -4.85
CA ALA A 86 10.65 -5.54 -6.16
C ALA A 86 11.51 -4.28 -6.02
N LEU A 87 11.12 -3.36 -5.12
CA LEU A 87 11.89 -2.15 -4.86
C LEU A 87 13.29 -2.47 -4.31
N ALA A 88 13.39 -3.42 -3.37
CA ALA A 88 14.65 -3.89 -2.78
C ALA A 88 15.56 -4.60 -3.80
N GLN A 89 14.97 -5.26 -4.80
CA GLN A 89 15.70 -5.90 -5.91
C GLN A 89 16.16 -4.91 -7.00
N GLY A 90 15.88 -3.61 -6.85
CA GLY A 90 16.30 -2.60 -7.82
C GLY A 90 15.47 -2.58 -9.10
N LYS A 91 14.26 -3.14 -9.08
CA LYS A 91 13.33 -3.17 -10.22
C LYS A 91 12.95 -1.77 -10.70
N THR A 92 12.61 -1.64 -11.99
CA THR A 92 12.11 -0.39 -12.58
C THR A 92 10.71 -0.04 -12.06
N GLY A 93 10.23 1.18 -12.31
CA GLY A 93 8.87 1.58 -11.92
C GLY A 93 7.82 0.70 -12.58
N THR A 94 7.96 0.46 -13.89
CA THR A 94 7.09 -0.45 -14.65
C THR A 94 7.09 -1.87 -14.05
N GLU A 95 8.26 -2.45 -13.76
CA GLU A 95 8.35 -3.79 -13.15
C GLU A 95 7.70 -3.84 -11.75
N ILE A 96 7.82 -2.77 -10.97
CA ILE A 96 7.17 -2.65 -9.64
C ILE A 96 5.65 -2.54 -9.79
N ALA A 97 5.15 -1.78 -10.76
CA ALA A 97 3.72 -1.66 -11.03
C ALA A 97 3.12 -3.00 -11.46
N ASP A 98 3.80 -3.73 -12.35
CA ASP A 98 3.37 -5.05 -12.80
C ASP A 98 3.40 -6.08 -11.66
N ALA A 99 4.41 -6.02 -10.78
CA ALA A 99 4.44 -6.85 -9.57
C ALA A 99 3.24 -6.58 -8.66
N ALA A 100 2.81 -5.31 -8.53
CA ALA A 100 1.67 -4.94 -7.72
C ALA A 100 0.35 -5.47 -8.31
N ASP A 101 0.16 -5.37 -9.62
CA ASP A 101 -1.04 -5.87 -10.31
C ASP A 101 -1.13 -7.40 -10.25
N HIS A 102 -0.04 -8.10 -10.55
CA HIS A 102 0.02 -9.56 -10.42
C HIS A 102 -0.25 -10.01 -8.98
N ALA A 103 0.26 -9.29 -7.98
CA ALA A 103 0.00 -9.58 -6.58
C ALA A 103 -1.48 -9.38 -6.21
N ALA A 104 -2.15 -8.37 -6.78
CA ALA A 104 -3.59 -8.18 -6.58
C ALA A 104 -4.40 -9.32 -7.23
N ASP A 105 -4.04 -9.74 -8.45
CA ASP A 105 -4.66 -10.89 -9.13
C ASP A 105 -4.45 -12.19 -8.35
N ALA A 106 -3.28 -12.38 -7.76
CA ALA A 106 -2.95 -13.54 -6.93
C ALA A 106 -3.83 -13.64 -5.67
N THR A 107 -4.52 -12.56 -5.28
CA THR A 107 -5.50 -12.65 -4.18
C THR A 107 -6.76 -13.41 -4.55
N VAL A 108 -7.13 -13.54 -5.83
CA VAL A 108 -8.36 -14.19 -6.28
C VAL A 108 -8.56 -15.60 -5.69
N PRO A 109 -7.59 -16.55 -5.81
CA PRO A 109 -7.75 -17.90 -5.26
C PRO A 109 -7.64 -17.98 -3.73
N MET A 110 -7.25 -16.91 -3.04
CA MET A 110 -7.05 -16.94 -1.59
C MET A 110 -8.37 -16.98 -0.82
N LYS A 111 -8.38 -17.64 0.34
CA LYS A 111 -9.44 -17.52 1.34
C LYS A 111 -9.17 -16.31 2.25
N ALA A 112 -10.15 -15.45 2.43
CA ALA A 112 -10.04 -14.29 3.30
C ALA A 112 -9.92 -14.72 4.78
N LEU A 113 -8.86 -14.28 5.45
CA LEU A 113 -8.65 -14.51 6.89
C LEU A 113 -8.81 -13.23 7.72
N ARG A 114 -8.93 -12.08 7.07
CA ARG A 114 -9.07 -10.76 7.70
C ARG A 114 -10.12 -9.91 6.99
N GLY A 115 -10.52 -8.84 7.65
CA GLY A 115 -11.53 -7.90 7.14
C GLY A 115 -12.92 -8.50 7.03
N ARG A 116 -13.84 -7.79 6.37
CA ARG A 116 -15.22 -8.25 6.18
C ARG A 116 -15.34 -9.45 5.25
N ALA A 117 -14.39 -9.62 4.33
CA ALA A 117 -14.38 -10.75 3.40
C ALA A 117 -14.22 -12.09 4.13
N SER A 118 -13.58 -12.13 5.30
CA SER A 118 -13.43 -13.38 6.08
C SER A 118 -14.76 -13.92 6.59
N PHE A 119 -15.79 -13.08 6.74
CA PHE A 119 -17.13 -13.51 7.16
C PHE A 119 -17.79 -14.45 6.14
N LEU A 120 -17.32 -14.44 4.90
CA LEU A 120 -17.82 -15.31 3.82
C LEU A 120 -17.16 -16.70 3.81
N GLY A 121 -16.10 -16.91 4.60
CA GLY A 121 -15.37 -18.18 4.62
C GLY A 121 -14.89 -18.57 3.22
N ASP A 122 -15.17 -19.81 2.79
CA ASP A 122 -14.74 -20.32 1.48
C ASP A 122 -15.38 -19.57 0.30
N ARG A 123 -16.51 -18.88 0.51
CA ARG A 123 -17.15 -18.05 -0.52
C ARG A 123 -16.35 -16.80 -0.87
N SER A 124 -15.27 -16.50 -0.15
CA SER A 124 -14.34 -15.42 -0.50
C SER A 124 -13.34 -15.82 -1.60
N ILE A 125 -13.19 -17.12 -1.87
CA ILE A 125 -12.33 -17.66 -2.93
C ILE A 125 -12.97 -17.36 -4.29
N GLY A 126 -12.17 -16.98 -5.28
CA GLY A 126 -12.62 -16.60 -6.62
C GLY A 126 -12.92 -15.11 -6.79
N HIS A 127 -12.70 -14.30 -5.74
CA HIS A 127 -12.89 -12.85 -5.78
C HIS A 127 -11.60 -12.12 -5.40
N MET A 128 -11.19 -11.12 -6.18
CA MET A 128 -10.05 -10.26 -5.86
C MET A 128 -10.30 -9.46 -4.58
N ASP A 129 -9.28 -9.28 -3.74
CA ASP A 129 -9.39 -8.37 -2.59
C ASP A 129 -9.40 -6.90 -3.03
N ALA A 130 -10.37 -6.14 -2.51
CA ALA A 130 -10.52 -4.73 -2.85
C ALA A 130 -9.38 -3.86 -2.29
N GLY A 131 -8.83 -4.24 -1.12
CA GLY A 131 -7.68 -3.55 -0.51
C GLY A 131 -6.40 -3.76 -1.31
N ALA A 132 -6.16 -5.00 -1.75
CA ALA A 132 -5.09 -5.37 -2.68
C ALA A 132 -5.21 -4.59 -3.99
N ARG A 133 -6.38 -4.59 -4.64
CA ARG A 133 -6.58 -3.86 -5.89
C ARG A 133 -6.34 -2.36 -5.75
N SER A 134 -6.86 -1.75 -4.69
CA SER A 134 -6.64 -0.32 -4.42
C SER A 134 -5.16 0.01 -4.22
N THR A 135 -4.42 -0.89 -3.58
CA THR A 135 -2.96 -0.75 -3.39
C THR A 135 -2.22 -0.85 -4.72
N ALA A 136 -2.57 -1.81 -5.57
CA ALA A 136 -1.95 -1.98 -6.88
C ALA A 136 -2.14 -0.74 -7.76
N LEU A 137 -3.37 -0.20 -7.80
CA LEU A 137 -3.67 1.05 -8.50
C LEU A 137 -2.83 2.23 -7.98
N LEU A 138 -2.63 2.31 -6.66
CA LEU A 138 -1.80 3.34 -6.05
C LEU A 138 -0.33 3.22 -6.49
N VAL A 139 0.22 2.00 -6.48
CA VAL A 139 1.60 1.75 -6.88
C VAL A 139 1.80 2.06 -8.36
N ARG A 140 0.88 1.62 -9.22
CA ARG A 140 0.91 1.91 -10.66
C ARG A 140 0.91 3.42 -10.93
N ALA A 141 0.01 4.16 -10.29
CA ALA A 141 -0.05 5.62 -10.44
C ALA A 141 1.26 6.32 -10.03
N VAL A 142 1.91 5.85 -8.95
CA VAL A 142 3.21 6.37 -8.52
C VAL A 142 4.32 6.04 -9.52
N ALA A 143 4.39 4.78 -9.98
CA ALA A 143 5.39 4.33 -10.94
C ALA A 143 5.33 5.12 -12.25
N GLU A 144 4.13 5.24 -12.83
CA GLU A 144 3.90 5.99 -14.08
C GLU A 144 4.29 7.48 -13.91
N THR A 145 3.89 8.10 -12.80
CA THR A 145 4.21 9.52 -12.53
C THR A 145 5.71 9.77 -12.33
N VAL A 146 6.45 8.80 -11.80
CA VAL A 146 7.89 8.95 -11.55
C VAL A 146 8.70 8.65 -12.80
N GLU A 147 8.26 7.73 -13.67
CA GLU A 147 8.93 7.43 -14.94
C GLU A 147 8.73 8.53 -16.00
N ASP A 148 7.60 9.26 -15.96
CA ASP A 148 7.32 10.39 -16.86
C ASP A 148 8.09 11.69 -16.51
N ARG A 149 8.96 11.67 -15.49
CA ARG A 149 9.71 12.84 -14.98
C ARG A 149 11.22 12.67 -15.09
#